data_AF-A0A098L8N1-F1
#
_entry.id   AF-A0A098L8N1-F1
#
_cell.length_a   1.000
_cell.length_b   1.000
_cell.length_c   1.000
_cell.angle_alpha   90.00
_cell.angle_beta   90.00
_cell.angle_gamma   90.00
#
_symmetry.space_group_name_H-M   'P 1'
#
loop_
_entity.id
_entity.type
_entity.pdbx_description
1 polymer ?
#
loop_
_entity_poly.entity_id
_entity_poly.type
_entity_poly.pdbx_seq_one_letter_code
_entity_poly.pdbx_strand_id
1 'polypeptide(L)' 'MADKQALHLIQSMNEKASVPLVEKIIDGEEGEGEGAILTSEGENMIKLFEGLEKEIQEFLDNKSAMLKI' A
#
# COMPACT_ATOMS: atom_id res chain seq x y z
N MET A 1 -13.39 14.18 -1.34
CA MET A 1 -13.07 13.94 0.11
C MET A 1 -12.10 12.77 0.27
N ALA A 2 -12.23 11.71 -0.54
CA ALA A 2 -11.30 10.57 -0.55
C ALA A 2 -9.86 10.98 -0.94
N ASP A 3 -9.70 11.90 -1.89
CA ASP A 3 -8.39 12.27 -2.46
C ASP A 3 -7.51 13.01 -1.43
N LYS A 4 -8.13 13.85 -0.59
CA LYS A 4 -7.45 14.49 0.56
C LYS A 4 -7.01 13.46 1.60
N GLN A 5 -7.83 12.43 1.85
CA GLN A 5 -7.47 11.37 2.80
C GLN A 5 -6.35 10.49 2.26
N ALA A 6 -6.39 10.17 0.96
CA ALA A 6 -5.32 9.45 0.28
C ALA A 6 -4.00 10.23 0.32
N LEU A 7 -4.05 11.55 0.04
CA LEU A 7 -2.90 12.43 0.13
C LEU A 7 -2.29 12.46 1.54
N HIS A 8 -3.13 12.63 2.57
CA HIS A 8 -2.67 12.61 3.96
C HIS A 8 -2.06 11.26 4.37
N LEU A 9 -2.62 10.16 3.86
CA LEU A 9 -2.10 8.81 4.11
C LEU A 9 -0.72 8.64 3.47
N ILE A 10 -0.57 9.02 2.19
CA ILE A 10 0.71 8.96 1.48
C ILE A 10 1.78 9.79 2.19
N GLN A 11 1.43 11.01 2.61
CA GLN A 11 2.32 11.87 3.40
C GLN A 11 2.76 11.19 4.69
N SER A 12 1.81 10.63 5.46
CA SER A 12 2.14 9.93 6.71
C SER A 12 3.00 8.68 6.48
N MET A 13 2.78 7.95 5.39
CA MET A 13 3.57 6.77 5.03
C MET A 13 5.01 7.15 4.66
N ASN A 14 5.19 8.20 3.87
CA ASN A 14 6.52 8.71 3.51
C ASN A 14 7.29 9.24 4.73
N GLU A 15 6.62 9.90 5.68
CA GLU A 15 7.26 10.39 6.93
C GLU A 15 7.76 9.26 7.83
N LYS A 16 7.07 8.12 7.83
CA LYS A 16 7.43 6.95 8.65
C LYS A 16 8.48 6.06 7.99
N ALA A 17 8.58 6.10 6.66
CA ALA A 17 9.55 5.34 5.91
C ALA A 17 10.93 6.03 5.95
N SER A 18 12.01 5.25 5.94
CA SER A 18 13.37 5.81 5.86
C SER A 18 13.67 6.42 4.49
N VAL A 19 12.93 6.02 3.47
CA VAL A 19 12.99 6.52 2.09
C VAL A 19 11.55 6.70 1.61
N PRO A 20 11.23 7.76 0.83
CA PRO A 20 9.88 7.97 0.30
C PRO A 20 9.37 6.75 -0.48
N LEU A 21 8.11 6.37 -0.25
CA LEU A 21 7.41 5.29 -0.95
C LEU A 21 6.70 5.79 -2.21
N VAL A 22 6.28 7.05 -2.21
CA VAL A 22 5.64 7.74 -3.35
C VAL A 22 6.41 9.03 -3.66
N GLU A 23 6.78 9.22 -4.92
CA GLU A 23 7.63 10.34 -5.38
C GLU A 23 6.82 11.52 -5.93
N LYS A 24 5.70 11.26 -6.61
CA LYS A 24 4.89 12.29 -7.24
C LYS A 24 3.41 11.94 -7.18
N ILE A 25 2.59 12.91 -6.80
CA ILE A 25 1.14 12.87 -6.97
C ILE A 25 0.84 13.81 -8.13
N ILE A 26 0.30 13.23 -9.20
CA ILE A 26 -0.13 13.94 -10.41
C ILE A 26 -1.59 14.29 -10.17
N ASP A 27 -1.83 15.53 -9.72
CA ASP A 27 -3.15 16.15 -9.76
C ASP A 27 -3.42 16.50 -11.23
N GLY A 28 -4.43 15.88 -11.82
CA GLY A 28 -4.84 16.18 -13.19
C GLY A 28 -5.45 17.58 -13.30
N GLU A 29 -5.03 18.37 -14.28
CA GLU A 29 -5.90 19.44 -14.81
C GLU A 29 -6.90 18.81 -15.79
N GLU A 30 -8.06 19.47 -15.98
CA GLU A 30 -9.24 18.97 -16.71
C GLU A 30 -8.91 17.99 -17.86
N GLY A 31 -9.17 16.69 -17.64
CA GLY A 31 -9.14 15.66 -18.67
C GLY A 31 -7.94 14.69 -18.65
N GLU A 32 -6.93 14.91 -17.81
CA GLU A 32 -5.80 13.99 -17.65
C GLU A 32 -5.84 13.31 -16.27
N GLY A 33 -5.72 11.99 -16.22
CA GLY A 33 -6.02 11.19 -15.02
C GLY A 33 -5.15 11.51 -13.80
N GLU A 34 -5.77 11.38 -12.62
CA GLU A 34 -5.09 11.42 -11.32
C GLU A 34 -4.17 10.20 -11.18
N GLY A 35 -2.92 10.40 -10.76
CA GLY A 35 -1.95 9.31 -10.67
C GLY A 35 -0.90 9.52 -9.58
N ALA A 36 -0.28 8.43 -9.12
CA ALA A 36 0.83 8.47 -8.19
C ALA A 36 1.99 7.64 -8.74
N ILE A 37 3.22 8.16 -8.62
CA ILE A 37 4.44 7.44 -9.01
C ILE A 37 5.07 6.83 -7.76
N LEU A 38 5.14 5.50 -7.72
CA LEU A 38 5.84 4.76 -6.68
C LEU A 38 7.36 4.86 -6.87
N THR A 39 8.08 4.86 -5.75
CA THR A 39 9.53 4.62 -5.78
C THR A 39 9.81 3.12 -5.82
N SER A 40 11.05 2.73 -6.12
CA SER A 40 11.46 1.33 -6.01
C SER A 40 11.27 0.78 -4.59
N GLU A 41 11.43 1.62 -3.57
CA GLU A 41 11.15 1.24 -2.17
C GLU A 41 9.65 1.03 -1.95
N GLY A 42 8.80 1.89 -2.53
CA GLY A 42 7.35 1.73 -2.52
C GLY A 42 6.91 0.41 -3.14
N GLU A 43 7.47 0.05 -4.31
CA GLU A 43 7.20 -1.26 -4.94
C GLU A 43 7.64 -2.44 -4.08
N ASN A 44 8.81 -2.35 -3.44
CA ASN A 44 9.30 -3.39 -2.54
C ASN A 44 8.43 -3.55 -1.31
N MET A 45 7.97 -2.44 -0.72
CA MET A 45 7.08 -2.42 0.43
C MET A 45 5.74 -3.10 0.11
N ILE A 46 5.19 -2.86 -1.07
CA ILE A 46 3.95 -3.52 -1.54
C ILE A 46 4.17 -5.03 -1.61
N LYS A 47 5.24 -5.49 -2.25
CA LYS A 47 5.55 -6.94 -2.36
C LYS A 47 5.74 -7.59 -1.00
N LEU A 48 6.41 -6.90 -0.07
CA LEU A 48 6.60 -7.37 1.30
C LEU A 48 5.24 -7.53 2.02
N PHE A 49 4.38 -6.53 1.89
CA PHE A 49 3.05 -6.54 2.50
C PHE A 49 2.18 -7.66 1.94
N GLU A 50 2.12 -7.82 0.62
CA GLU A 50 1.38 -8.91 -0.04
C GLU A 50 1.90 -10.30 0.39
N GLY A 51 3.23 -10.44 0.51
CA GLY A 51 3.84 -11.67 1.02
C GLY A 51 3.41 -11.98 2.45
N LEU A 52 3.43 -10.97 3.32
CA LEU A 52 2.99 -11.10 4.71
C LEU A 52 1.49 -11.42 4.81
N GLU A 53 0.64 -10.77 4.03
CA GLU A 53 -0.80 -11.07 3.98
C GLU A 53 -1.04 -12.53 3.58
N LYS A 54 -0.31 -13.02 2.59
CA LYS A 54 -0.39 -14.41 2.17
C LYS A 54 0.03 -15.37 3.29
N GLU A 55 1.14 -15.11 3.97
CA GLU A 55 1.60 -15.94 5.10
C GLU A 55 0.59 -15.97 6.25
N ILE A 56 -0.01 -14.81 6.57
CA ILE A 56 -1.06 -14.71 7.59
C ILE A 56 -2.29 -15.51 7.16
N GLN A 57 -2.72 -15.39 5.90
CA GLN A 57 -3.88 -16.12 5.40
C GLN A 57 -3.63 -17.64 5.43
N GLU A 58 -2.46 -18.10 4.97
CA GLU A 58 -2.08 -19.51 5.02
C GLU A 58 -2.04 -20.03 6.47
N PHE A 59 -1.54 -19.22 7.41
CA PHE A 59 -1.57 -19.57 8.83
C PHE A 59 -3.00 -19.73 9.35
N LEU A 60 -3.90 -18.79 9.02
CA LEU A 60 -5.30 -18.81 9.44
C LEU A 60 -6.07 -19.99 8.83
N ASP A 61 -5.85 -20.30 7.56
CA ASP A 61 -6.49 -21.43 6.86
C ASP A 61 -6.06 -22.76 7.50
N ASN A 62 -4.76 -22.93 7.74
CA ASN A 62 -4.23 -24.10 8.42
C ASN A 62 -4.82 -24.24 9.83
N LYS A 63 -4.89 -23.13 10.58
CA LYS A 63 -5.47 -23.13 11.93
C LYS A 63 -6.96 -23.48 11.92
N SER A 64 -7.72 -22.97 10.96
CA SER A 64 -9.16 -23.21 10.83
C SER A 64 -9.43 -24.67 10.47
N ALA A 65 -8.67 -25.23 9.53
CA ALA A 65 -8.73 -26.65 9.18
C ALA A 65 -8.42 -27.57 10.37
N MET A 66 -7.43 -27.22 11.22
CA MET A 66 -7.15 -27.96 12.45
C MET A 66 -8.30 -27.91 13.45
N LEU A 67 -9.04 -26.80 13.51
CA LEU A 67 -10.17 -26.60 14.43
C LEU A 67 -11.48 -27.21 13.90
N LYS A 68 -11.51 -27.73 12.65
CA LYS A 68 -12.70 -28.27 11.97
C LYS A 68 -13.87 -27.27 11.93
N ILE A 69 -13.57 -25.99 11.78
CA ILE A 69 -14.54 -24.91 11.55
C ILE A 69 -14.53 -24.58 10.07
#